data_AF-A0A562Y483-F1
#
_entry.id   AF-A0A562Y483-F1
#
_cell.length_a   1.000
_cell.length_b   1.000
_cell.length_c   1.000
_cell.angle_alpha   90.00
_cell.angle_beta   90.00
_cell.angle_gamma   90.00
#
_symmetry.space_group_name_H-M   'P 1'
#
loop_
_entity.id
_entity.type
_entity.pdbx_description
1 polymer ?
#
loop_
_entity_poly.entity_id
_entity_poly.type
_entity_poly.pdbx_seq_one_letter_code
_entity_poly.pdbx_strand_id
1 'polypeptide(L)' 'MKKVLKIISTISIILFGILWISSKFDFLTEYNSSDIRTFFVLIYLFTSLKYFQMEVKDKKTEIQELKLKLEKTKRKI' A
#
# COMPACT_ATOMS: atom_id res chain seq x y z
N MET A 1 10.71 -5.40 3.90
CA MET A 1 10.12 -4.64 2.77
C MET A 1 8.62 -4.39 2.90
N LYS A 2 7.77 -5.42 3.08
CA LYS A 2 6.30 -5.25 3.29
C LYS A 2 5.93 -4.27 4.41
N LYS A 3 6.64 -4.35 5.56
CA LYS A 3 6.44 -3.45 6.71
C LYS A 3 6.79 -1.99 6.40
N VAL A 4 7.88 -1.76 5.67
CA VAL A 4 8.33 -0.41 5.28
C VAL A 4 7.33 0.25 4.32
N LEU A 5 6.84 -0.49 3.33
CA LEU A 5 5.80 0.00 2.41
C LEU A 5 4.49 0.33 3.14
N LYS A 6 4.10 -0.50 4.12
CA LYS A 6 2.92 -0.25 4.95
C LYS A 6 3.08 1.02 5.79
N ILE A 7 4.26 1.22 6.38
CA ILE A 7 4.59 2.43 7.16
C ILE A 7 4.55 3.68 6.26
N ILE A 8 5.17 3.64 5.08
CA ILE A 8 5.17 4.77 4.13
C ILE A 8 3.73 5.10 3.68
N SER A 9 2.92 4.07 3.41
CA SER A 9 1.51 4.27 3.05
C SER A 9 0.71 4.91 4.19
N THR A 10 0.89 4.46 5.43
CA THR A 10 0.20 5.02 6.58
C THR A 10 0.63 6.47 6.83
N ILE A 11 1.94 6.75 6.79
CA ILE A 11 2.48 8.11 6.95
C ILE A 11 1.97 9.03 5.85
N SER A 12 1.91 8.58 4.60
CA SER A 12 1.42 9.39 3.46
C SER A 12 -0.04 9.80 3.63
N ILE A 13 -0.89 8.91 4.14
CA ILE A 13 -2.32 9.22 4.38
C ILE A 13 -2.51 10.18 5.54
N ILE A 14 -1.71 10.04 6.60
CA ILE A 14 -1.73 10.96 7.74
C ILE A 14 -1.26 12.35 7.29
N LEU A 15 -0.17 12.42 6.52
CA LEU A 15 0.38 13.66 6.00
C LEU A 15 -0.61 14.35 5.05
N PHE A 16 -1.31 13.58 4.22
CA PHE A 16 -2.39 14.10 3.37
C PHE A 16 -3.53 14.71 4.19
N GLY A 17 -3.96 14.05 5.27
CA GLY A 17 -5.00 14.57 6.16
C GLY A 17 -4.61 15.91 6.80
N ILE A 18 -3.35 16.02 7.26
CA ILE A 18 -2.82 17.27 7.84
C ILE A 18 -2.76 18.37 6.78
N LEU A 19 -2.22 18.09 5.58
CA LEU A 19 -2.17 19.05 4.47
C LEU A 19 -3.56 19.51 4.03
N TRP A 20 -4.54 18.60 4.00
CA TRP A 20 -5.92 18.92 3.65
C TRP A 20 -6.53 19.90 4.65
N ILE A 21 -6.37 19.61 5.93
CA ILE A 21 -6.86 20.46 7.03
C ILE A 21 -6.15 21.82 6.99
N SER A 22 -4.83 21.85 6.86
CA SER A 22 -4.07 23.09 6.70
C SER A 22 -4.50 23.91 5.49
N SER A 23 -4.88 23.29 4.36
CA SER A 23 -5.35 24.02 3.18
C SER A 23 -6.72 24.69 3.34
N LYS A 24 -7.48 24.32 4.39
CA LYS A 24 -8.76 24.96 4.75
C LYS A 24 -8.58 26.16 5.67
N PHE A 25 -7.41 26.33 6.28
CA PHE A 25 -7.08 27.49 7.09
C PHE A 25 -6.26 28.46 6.22
N ASP A 26 -6.77 29.67 5.99
CA ASP A 26 -6.19 30.74 5.14
C ASP A 26 -4.80 31.24 5.58
N PHE A 27 -4.14 30.54 6.51
CA PHE A 27 -2.83 30.87 7.04
C PHE A 27 -1.67 30.48 6.10
N LEU A 28 -1.92 29.61 5.11
CA LEU A 28 -0.91 29.04 4.21
C LEU A 28 -1.33 29.14 2.74
N THR A 29 -1.85 30.30 2.33
CA THR A 29 -2.26 30.60 0.94
C THR A 29 -1.14 30.38 -0.08
N GLU A 30 0.12 30.29 0.35
CA GLU A 30 1.29 30.04 -0.48
C GLU A 30 1.63 28.55 -0.68
N TYR A 31 1.09 27.65 0.16
CA TYR A 31 1.30 26.19 0.06
C TYR A 31 0.16 25.47 -0.69
N ASN A 32 -0.59 26.21 -1.51
CA ASN A 32 -1.77 25.72 -2.22
C ASN A 32 -1.43 25.18 -3.62
N SER A 33 -0.30 24.47 -3.78
CA SER A 33 0.01 23.84 -5.06
C SER A 33 -0.71 22.50 -5.17
N SER A 34 -1.76 22.48 -5.99
CA SER A 34 -2.46 21.29 -6.51
C SER A 34 -1.51 20.12 -6.86
N ASP A 35 -0.30 20.46 -7.30
CA ASP A 35 0.71 19.53 -7.79
C ASP A 35 1.28 18.64 -6.67
N ILE A 36 1.56 19.19 -5.48
CA ILE A 36 2.09 18.40 -4.35
C ILE A 36 1.06 17.39 -3.87
N ARG A 37 -0.21 17.80 -3.79
CA ARG A 37 -1.32 16.93 -3.40
C ARG A 37 -1.46 15.76 -4.38
N THR A 38 -1.40 16.05 -5.67
CA THR A 38 -1.48 15.06 -6.74
C THR A 38 -0.29 14.10 -6.68
N PHE A 39 0.91 14.60 -6.41
CA PHE A 39 2.12 13.80 -6.24
C PHE A 39 1.99 12.79 -5.08
N PHE A 40 1.46 13.20 -3.93
CA PHE A 40 1.22 12.29 -2.79
C PHE A 40 0.20 11.20 -3.12
N VAL A 41 -0.87 11.53 -3.85
CA VAL A 41 -1.87 10.55 -4.29
C VAL A 41 -1.25 9.53 -5.24
N LEU A 42 -0.39 9.97 -6.17
CA LEU A 42 0.33 9.07 -7.07
C LEU A 42 1.27 8.12 -6.31
N ILE A 43 2.03 8.63 -5.33
CA ILE A 43 2.88 7.80 -4.47
C ILE A 43 2.05 6.74 -3.75
N TYR A 44 0.89 7.13 -3.19
CA TYR A 44 -0.01 6.21 -2.51
C TYR A 44 -0.51 5.11 -3.45
N LEU A 45 -0.95 5.47 -4.66
CA LEU A 45 -1.43 4.52 -5.67
C LEU A 45 -0.34 3.52 -6.07
N PHE A 46 0.85 4.00 -6.42
CA PHE A 46 1.96 3.13 -6.82
C PHE A 46 2.40 2.19 -5.70
N THR A 47 2.48 2.71 -4.48
CA THR A 47 2.87 1.92 -3.30
C THR A 47 1.84 0.84 -2.99
N SER A 48 0.54 1.19 -3.05
CA SER A 48 -0.56 0.25 -2.81
C SER A 48 -0.60 -0.85 -3.86
N LEU A 49 -0.44 -0.50 -5.14
CA LEU A 49 -0.41 -1.47 -6.23
C LEU A 49 0.73 -2.48 -6.03
N LYS A 50 1.93 -2.00 -5.71
CA LYS A 50 3.09 -2.86 -5.44
C LYS A 50 2.88 -3.76 -4.23
N TYR A 51 2.25 -3.25 -3.17
CA TYR A 51 1.90 -4.03 -1.99
C TYR A 51 0.93 -5.17 -2.33
N PHE A 52 -0.15 -4.88 -3.07
CA PHE A 52 -1.13 -5.89 -3.44
C PHE A 52 -0.55 -6.95 -4.38
N GLN A 53 0.29 -6.56 -5.34
CA GLN A 53 0.99 -7.52 -6.20
C GLN A 53 1.85 -8.49 -5.37
N MET A 54 2.57 -7.98 -4.38
CA MET A 54 3.39 -8.80 -3.49
C MET A 54 2.52 -9.73 -2.63
N GLU A 55 1.39 -9.23 -2.12
CA GLU A 55 0.47 -10.05 -1.33
C GLU A 55 -0.17 -11.18 -2.14
N VAL A 56 -0.62 -10.91 -3.37
CA VAL A 56 -1.16 -11.92 -4.26
C VAL A 56 -0.11 -12.98 -4.59
N LYS A 57 1.15 -12.57 -4.83
CA LYS A 57 2.25 -13.50 -5.08
C LYS A 57 2.51 -14.41 -3.89
N ASP A 58 2.59 -13.86 -2.68
CA ASP A 58 2.81 -14.65 -1.46
C ASP A 58 1.69 -15.67 -1.24
N LYS A 59 0.42 -15.23 -1.35
CA LYS A 59 -0.75 -16.12 -1.22
C LYS A 59 -0.76 -17.22 -2.29
N LYS A 60 -0.35 -16.91 -3.52
CA LYS A 60 -0.26 -17.91 -4.60
C LYS A 60 0.76 -19.00 -4.29
N THR A 61 1.92 -18.62 -3.74
CA THR A 61 2.94 -19.58 -3.30
C THR A 61 2.41 -20.46 -2.17
N GLU A 62 1.76 -19.87 -1.17
CA GLU A 62 1.15 -20.61 -0.06
C GLU A 62 0.10 -21.63 -0.56
N ILE A 63 -0.76 -21.22 -1.49
CA ILE A 63 -1.73 -22.12 -2.13
C ILE A 63 -1.04 -23.27 -2.88
N GLN A 64 0.06 -23.00 -3.60
CA GLN A 64 0.82 -24.05 -4.28
C GLN A 64 1.44 -25.04 -3.31
N GLU A 65 2.04 -24.56 -2.22
CA GLU A 65 2.59 -25.42 -1.18
C GLU A 65 1.52 -26.28 -0.51
N LEU A 66 0.37 -25.70 -0.19
CA LEU A 66 -0.75 -26.42 0.40
C LEU A 66 -1.30 -27.48 -0.56
N LYS A 67 -1.42 -27.17 -1.85
CA LYS A 67 -1.82 -28.15 -2.88
C LYS A 67 -0.82 -29.32 -2.97
N LEU A 68 0.49 -29.03 -2.97
CA LEU A 68 1.52 -30.07 -2.98
C LEU A 68 1.47 -30.96 -1.72
N LYS A 69 1.23 -30.38 -0.54
CA LYS A 69 1.05 -31.14 0.70
C LYS A 69 -0.19 -32.04 0.64
N LEU A 70 -1.33 -31.50 0.18
CA LEU A 70 -2.58 -32.26 -0.02
C LEU A 70 -2.39 -33.43 -0.98
N GLU A 71 -1.69 -33.21 -2.09
CA GLU A 71 -1.44 -34.26 -3.08
C GLU A 71 -0.53 -35.36 -2.53
N LYS A 72 0.53 -34.99 -1.79
CA LYS A 72 1.40 -35.96 -1.09
C LYS A 72 0.63 -36.80 -0.06
N THR A 73 -0.28 -36.18 0.70
CA THR A 73 -1.12 -36.90 1.66
C THR A 73 -2.10 -37.84 0.96
N LYS A 74 -2.74 -37.40 -0.14
CA LYS A 74 -3.64 -38.25 -0.93
C LYS A 74 -2.95 -39.46 -1.57
N ARG A 75 -1.68 -39.35 -1.96
CA ARG A 75 -0.91 -40.47 -2.54
C ARG A 75 -0.38 -41.46 -1.49
N LYS A 76 -0.43 -41.11 -0.20
CA LYS A 76 0.01 -41.97 0.92
C LYS A 76 -1.13 -42.77 1.55
N ILE A 77 -2.37 -42.46 1.20
CA ILE A 77 -3.60 -43.18 1.58
C ILE A 77 -4.00 -44.05 0.39
#